data_AF-A0A1Z5TQD3-F1
#
_entry.id   AF-A0A1Z5TQD3-F1
#
_cell.length_a   1.000
_cell.length_b   1.000
_cell.length_c   1.000
_cell.angle_alpha   90.00
_cell.angle_beta   90.00
_cell.angle_gamma   90.00
#
_symmetry.space_group_name_H-M   'P 1'
#
loop_
_entity.id
_entity.type
_entity.pdbx_description
1 polymer ?
#
loop_
_entity_poly.entity_id
_entity_poly.type
_entity_poly.pdbx_seq_one_letter_code
_entity_poly.pdbx_strand_id
1 'polypeptide(L)'
;MSYTPVSGQIYSPQPQQPPHHFYSATPPPPPPKPSGSSTPARGPPLPPPPPGASQQSGPSELDGDQGQSTQQQPALPPIPTIDSDWLPETLKEKNTADLHALLQDPSLQAALLDAPETQHPAVPASHQALRPLIESNVQLATSLLELETRLAQQREAVQSRLLALRALEQQHRTKLAETEDALSGFSPMALYQRLSGSVQEQDQLLRSLEESWLDEGGVASERELTDFVRRVREGRKVGFLRRERKERWDEGRVGGWR
;
A
#
# COMPACT_ATOMS: atom_id res chain seq x y z
N MET A 1 28.58 -23.87 -59.00
CA MET A 1 28.08 -22.60 -59.55
C MET A 1 28.03 -21.59 -58.42
N SER A 2 29.01 -20.71 -58.42
CA SER A 2 29.25 -19.62 -57.48
C SER A 2 28.54 -18.36 -57.96
N TYR A 3 27.71 -17.76 -57.11
CA TYR A 3 27.33 -16.35 -57.22
C TYR A 3 27.07 -15.79 -55.82
N THR A 4 28.01 -14.98 -55.33
CA THR A 4 27.71 -13.80 -54.52
C THR A 4 27.19 -12.71 -55.46
N PRO A 5 26.30 -11.83 -54.97
CA PRO A 5 26.73 -10.43 -54.89
C PRO A 5 26.17 -9.63 -53.70
N VAL A 6 27.07 -8.80 -53.14
CA VAL A 6 26.96 -7.36 -52.85
C VAL A 6 25.75 -6.83 -52.05
N SER A 7 26.09 -6.44 -50.81
CA SER A 7 25.84 -5.15 -50.16
C SER A 7 24.51 -4.44 -50.40
N GLY A 8 23.60 -4.58 -49.42
CA GLY A 8 22.50 -3.65 -49.17
C GLY A 8 22.51 -3.25 -47.69
N GLN A 9 23.17 -2.13 -47.39
CA GLN A 9 23.02 -1.40 -46.12
C GLN A 9 21.56 -0.99 -45.95
N ILE A 10 20.85 -1.52 -44.94
CA ILE A 10 19.57 -0.96 -44.49
C ILE A 10 19.58 -0.88 -42.96
N TYR A 11 19.35 0.36 -42.52
CA TYR A 11 19.31 0.91 -41.18
C TYR A 11 18.59 0.07 -40.12
N SER A 12 19.26 -0.09 -38.97
CA SER A 12 18.63 -0.37 -37.68
C SER A 12 18.17 0.96 -37.06
N PRO A 13 16.96 1.09 -36.48
CA PRO A 13 16.57 2.30 -35.79
C PRO A 13 17.04 2.21 -34.33
N GLN A 14 18.20 2.79 -34.04
CA GLN A 14 18.62 3.06 -32.67
C GLN A 14 18.17 4.48 -32.27
N PRO A 15 17.49 4.67 -31.14
CA PRO A 15 17.04 5.98 -30.68
C PRO A 15 18.23 6.86 -30.27
N GLN A 16 18.18 8.13 -30.69
CA GLN A 16 19.16 9.16 -30.38
C GLN A 16 19.18 9.50 -28.87
N GLN A 17 20.37 9.49 -28.28
CA GLN A 17 20.77 10.35 -27.15
C GLN A 17 21.71 11.43 -27.72
N PRO A 18 21.78 12.69 -27.21
CA PRO A 18 22.45 13.02 -25.92
C PRO A 18 21.86 14.31 -25.24
N PRO A 19 22.48 14.95 -24.21
CA PRO A 19 23.65 14.59 -23.42
C PRO A 19 23.40 14.52 -21.89
N HIS A 20 24.41 13.96 -21.22
CA HIS A 20 24.50 13.77 -19.78
C HIS A 20 24.49 15.10 -18.99
N HIS A 21 23.57 15.19 -18.03
CA HIS A 21 23.76 15.99 -16.82
C HIS A 21 23.78 15.05 -15.62
N PHE A 22 24.98 14.93 -15.06
CA PHE A 22 25.29 14.18 -13.86
C PHE A 22 24.68 14.85 -12.61
N TYR A 23 24.13 14.01 -11.71
CA TYR A 23 23.87 14.23 -10.28
C TYR A 23 23.03 15.44 -9.81
N SER A 24 21.80 15.17 -9.35
CA SER A 24 21.23 15.73 -8.10
C SER A 24 19.86 15.10 -7.85
N ALA A 25 19.80 14.16 -6.90
CA ALA A 25 18.55 13.68 -6.33
C ALA A 25 17.99 14.74 -5.37
N THR A 26 17.14 15.63 -5.87
CA THR A 26 16.28 16.48 -5.02
C THR A 26 14.97 16.78 -5.78
N PRO A 27 13.78 16.49 -5.22
CA PRO A 27 12.52 16.88 -5.85
C PRO A 27 12.36 18.42 -5.81
N PRO A 28 11.64 19.02 -6.78
CA PRO A 28 11.44 20.47 -6.82
C PRO A 28 10.63 20.95 -5.59
N PRO A 29 10.90 22.16 -5.08
CA PRO A 29 10.23 22.68 -3.89
C PRO A 29 8.73 22.93 -4.15
N PRO A 30 7.86 22.69 -3.14
CA PRO A 30 6.43 22.97 -3.24
C PRO A 30 6.15 24.49 -3.27
N PRO A 31 5.00 24.91 -3.87
CA PRO A 31 4.67 26.32 -4.01
C PRO A 31 4.42 27.01 -2.66
N PRO A 32 4.70 28.33 -2.53
CA PRO A 32 4.46 29.06 -1.29
C PRO A 32 2.95 29.17 -0.98
N LYS A 33 2.59 28.91 0.28
CA LYS A 33 1.21 29.07 0.79
C LYS A 33 0.82 30.55 0.84
N PRO A 34 -0.39 30.93 0.41
CA PRO A 34 -0.92 32.27 0.69
C PRO A 34 -1.27 32.37 2.18
N SER A 35 -0.65 33.34 2.86
CA SER A 35 -1.12 33.84 4.16
C SER A 35 -2.49 34.50 3.96
N GLY A 36 -3.51 34.00 4.65
CA GLY A 36 -4.86 34.54 4.58
C GLY A 36 -5.76 33.96 5.65
N SER A 37 -5.85 34.66 6.77
CA SER A 37 -6.83 34.46 7.83
C SER A 37 -8.25 34.69 7.30
N SER A 38 -9.12 33.67 7.37
CA SER A 38 -10.57 33.78 7.66
C SER A 38 -11.30 32.46 7.39
N THR A 39 -11.60 31.69 8.43
CA THR A 39 -12.63 30.63 8.40
C THR A 39 -13.86 31.11 9.15
N PRO A 40 -15.07 31.14 8.54
CA PRO A 40 -16.30 31.39 9.28
C PRO A 40 -16.76 30.10 9.99
N ALA A 41 -17.12 30.28 11.25
CA ALA A 41 -17.70 29.28 12.12
C ALA A 41 -19.08 28.80 11.64
N ARG A 42 -19.39 27.50 11.84
CA ARG A 42 -20.62 26.95 12.48
C ARG A 42 -20.97 25.53 12.00
N GLY A 43 -20.49 24.53 12.75
CA GLY A 43 -21.08 23.18 12.83
C GLY A 43 -21.63 22.94 14.25
N PRO A 44 -22.51 21.95 14.48
CA PRO A 44 -23.19 21.76 15.77
C PRO A 44 -22.21 21.34 16.89
N PRO A 45 -22.48 21.67 18.18
CA PRO A 45 -21.54 21.42 19.25
C PRO A 45 -21.40 19.92 19.54
N LEU A 46 -20.15 19.47 19.71
CA LEU A 46 -19.83 18.12 20.18
C LEU A 46 -20.18 17.98 21.68
N PRO A 47 -20.51 16.76 22.16
CA PRO A 47 -20.83 16.49 23.56
C PRO A 47 -19.63 16.73 24.50
N PRO A 48 -19.87 17.06 25.78
CA PRO A 48 -18.81 17.35 26.75
C PRO A 48 -18.01 16.09 27.12
N PRO A 49 -16.68 16.19 27.29
CA PRO A 49 -15.82 15.09 27.73
C PRO A 49 -16.00 14.78 29.23
N PRO A 50 -15.71 13.53 29.66
CA PRO A 50 -15.84 13.09 31.06
C PRO A 50 -14.84 13.82 31.99
N PRO A 51 -15.20 14.06 33.27
CA PRO A 51 -14.37 14.79 34.21
C PRO A 51 -13.15 13.97 34.62
N GLY A 52 -11.95 14.38 34.21
CA GLY A 52 -10.69 13.76 34.61
C GLY A 52 -9.49 14.01 33.69
N ALA A 53 -9.68 14.53 32.48
CA ALA A 53 -8.57 14.85 31.58
C ALA A 53 -8.02 16.26 31.87
N SER A 54 -7.11 16.33 32.84
CA SER A 54 -6.21 17.47 33.03
C SER A 54 -5.42 17.72 31.75
N GLN A 55 -5.28 19.01 31.41
CA GLN A 55 -4.52 19.54 30.29
C GLN A 55 -3.11 18.93 30.21
N GLN A 56 -2.79 18.26 29.10
CA GLN A 56 -1.42 18.10 28.64
C GLN A 56 -1.32 18.68 27.24
N SER A 57 -0.91 19.94 27.21
CA SER A 57 -0.19 20.55 26.11
C SER A 57 0.94 19.62 25.67
N GLY A 58 0.79 19.00 24.50
CA GLY A 58 1.87 18.26 23.86
C GLY A 58 3.00 19.21 23.46
N PRO A 59 4.27 18.83 23.65
CA PRO A 59 5.37 19.61 23.11
C PRO A 59 5.44 19.40 21.59
N SER A 60 5.55 20.54 20.90
CA SER A 60 5.79 20.70 19.48
C SER A 60 7.16 20.13 19.11
N GLU A 61 7.21 19.03 18.34
CA GLU A 61 8.47 18.43 17.83
C GLU A 61 9.06 19.19 16.63
N LEU A 62 9.25 20.50 16.76
CA LEU A 62 9.98 21.32 15.79
C LEU A 62 10.68 22.48 16.52
N ASP A 63 11.59 22.13 17.42
CA ASP A 63 12.65 23.03 17.87
C ASP A 63 13.93 22.20 17.97
N GLY A 64 14.90 22.52 17.12
CA GLY A 64 16.21 21.91 17.13
C GLY A 64 17.03 22.48 18.28
N ASP A 65 16.71 22.06 19.50
CA ASP A 65 17.52 22.31 20.67
C ASP A 65 18.08 21.00 21.23
N GLN A 66 19.35 21.04 21.60
CA GLN A 66 20.21 19.91 21.92
C GLN A 66 19.70 19.14 23.15
N GLY A 67 18.80 18.20 22.96
CA GLY A 67 18.54 17.11 23.89
C GLY A 67 19.65 16.08 23.79
N GLN A 68 20.83 16.40 24.32
CA GLN A 68 21.90 15.44 24.55
C GLN A 68 21.36 14.42 25.57
N SER A 69 20.66 13.39 25.09
CA SER A 69 20.31 12.21 25.88
C SER A 69 21.62 11.52 26.20
N THR A 70 22.24 12.00 27.28
CA THR A 70 23.35 11.33 27.93
C THR A 70 22.76 9.99 28.36
N GLN A 71 22.98 8.95 27.57
CA GLN A 71 22.90 7.59 28.07
C GLN A 71 23.76 7.60 29.33
N GLN A 72 23.12 7.57 30.49
CA GLN A 72 23.77 7.38 31.76
C GLN A 72 24.44 6.01 31.67
N GLN A 73 25.68 5.98 31.19
CA GLN A 73 26.60 4.93 31.55
C GLN A 73 26.55 4.87 33.08
N PRO A 74 26.29 3.69 33.68
CA PRO A 74 26.43 3.53 35.11
C PRO A 74 27.78 4.13 35.50
N ALA A 75 27.81 5.05 36.45
CA ALA A 75 29.06 5.59 36.96
C ALA A 75 29.88 4.42 37.50
N LEU A 76 30.79 3.89 36.69
CA LEU A 76 31.59 2.74 37.04
C LEU A 76 32.49 3.16 38.22
N PRO A 77 32.58 2.34 39.28
CA PRO A 77 33.51 2.64 40.36
C PRO A 77 34.92 2.78 39.78
N PRO A 78 35.72 3.79 40.20
CA PRO A 78 37.07 3.95 39.71
C PRO A 78 37.87 2.70 40.02
N ILE A 79 38.37 2.03 38.99
CA ILE A 79 39.24 0.86 39.15
C ILE A 79 40.57 1.39 39.72
N PRO A 80 41.00 0.94 40.92
CA PRO A 80 42.26 1.37 41.49
C PRO A 80 43.42 0.98 40.56
N THR A 81 44.39 1.87 40.41
CA THR A 81 45.59 1.62 39.61
C THR A 81 46.39 0.49 40.26
N ILE A 82 46.88 -0.43 39.45
CA ILE A 82 47.76 -1.50 39.93
C ILE A 82 49.14 -0.87 40.12
N ASP A 83 49.51 -0.57 41.35
CA ASP A 83 50.85 -0.10 41.67
C ASP A 83 51.85 -1.26 41.48
N SER A 84 53.01 -0.96 40.89
CA SER A 84 54.02 -1.98 40.54
C SER A 84 54.63 -2.69 41.76
N ASP A 85 54.43 -2.14 42.96
CA ASP A 85 54.97 -2.66 44.22
C ASP A 85 53.93 -3.44 45.06
N TRP A 86 52.74 -3.71 44.51
CA TRP A 86 51.71 -4.40 45.26
C TRP A 86 51.97 -5.91 45.37
N LEU A 87 52.02 -6.40 46.62
CA LEU A 87 52.12 -7.81 46.95
C LEU A 87 51.16 -8.11 48.13
N PRO A 88 50.40 -9.23 48.09
CA PRO A 88 49.58 -9.68 49.20
C PRO A 88 50.38 -9.81 50.51
N GLU A 89 49.80 -9.39 51.63
CA GLU A 89 50.46 -9.46 52.96
C GLU A 89 50.88 -10.89 53.32
N THR A 90 50.13 -11.90 52.84
CA THR A 90 50.44 -13.33 53.02
C THR A 90 51.71 -13.79 52.31
N LEU A 91 52.17 -13.05 51.29
CA LEU A 91 53.40 -13.34 50.55
C LEU A 91 54.60 -12.56 51.11
N LYS A 92 54.38 -11.51 51.91
CA LYS A 92 55.47 -10.74 52.55
C LYS A 92 56.16 -11.52 53.67
N GLU A 93 55.46 -12.47 54.30
CA GLU A 93 55.97 -13.27 55.44
C GLU A 93 56.56 -14.64 55.03
N LYS A 94 56.69 -14.93 53.73
CA LYS A 94 57.08 -16.25 53.21
C LYS A 94 58.60 -16.40 53.03
N ASN A 95 59.12 -17.60 53.26
CA ASN A 95 60.53 -17.93 53.05
C ASN A 95 60.89 -17.97 51.55
N THR A 96 62.13 -17.68 51.18
CA THR A 96 62.62 -17.67 49.79
C THR A 96 62.44 -19.00 49.06
N ALA A 97 62.51 -20.14 49.77
CA ALA A 97 62.23 -21.45 49.20
C ALA A 97 60.74 -21.62 48.81
N ASP A 98 59.82 -21.11 49.64
CA ASP A 98 58.38 -21.17 49.40
C ASP A 98 57.98 -20.22 48.25
N LEU A 99 58.57 -19.02 48.20
CA LEU A 99 58.35 -18.08 47.10
C LEU A 99 58.83 -18.66 45.77
N HIS A 100 59.95 -19.40 45.75
CA HIS A 100 60.46 -20.04 44.54
C HIS A 100 59.56 -21.19 44.06
N ALA A 101 59.02 -22.00 44.99
CA ALA A 101 58.06 -23.04 44.65
C ALA A 101 56.75 -22.46 44.08
N LEU A 102 56.31 -21.32 44.62
CA LEU A 102 55.13 -20.60 44.16
C LEU A 102 55.36 -19.94 42.78
N LEU A 103 56.57 -19.42 42.53
CA LEU A 103 56.97 -18.87 41.23
C LEU A 103 57.11 -19.96 40.14
N GLN A 104 57.41 -21.20 40.54
CA GLN A 104 57.50 -22.34 39.62
C GLN A 104 56.14 -22.90 39.20
N ASP A 105 55.09 -22.71 39.99
CA ASP A 105 53.75 -23.23 39.69
C ASP A 105 52.78 -22.11 39.25
N PRO A 106 52.49 -21.99 37.94
CA PRO A 106 51.58 -20.96 37.43
C PRO A 106 50.13 -21.17 37.87
N SER A 107 49.74 -22.39 38.23
CA SER A 107 48.38 -22.68 38.71
C SER A 107 48.14 -22.13 40.11
N LEU A 108 49.16 -22.19 40.98
CA LEU A 108 49.12 -21.58 42.30
C LEU A 108 49.12 -20.05 42.22
N GLN A 109 49.86 -19.47 41.27
CA GLN A 109 49.82 -18.03 41.01
C GLN A 109 48.43 -17.57 40.58
N ALA A 110 47.77 -18.30 39.69
CA ALA A 110 46.40 -18.02 39.29
C ALA A 110 45.43 -18.14 40.46
N ALA A 111 45.57 -19.16 41.31
CA ALA A 111 44.75 -19.33 42.50
C ALA A 111 44.93 -18.20 43.53
N LEU A 112 46.14 -17.66 43.67
CA LEU A 112 46.43 -16.50 44.53
C LEU A 112 45.84 -15.20 43.98
N LEU A 113 45.77 -15.06 42.65
CA LEU A 113 45.12 -13.91 42.01
C LEU A 113 43.58 -13.95 42.12
N ASP A 114 43.01 -15.15 42.28
CA ASP A 114 41.55 -15.36 42.34
C ASP A 114 41.02 -15.49 43.78
N ALA A 115 41.89 -15.80 44.75
CA ALA A 115 41.52 -15.90 46.16
C ALA A 115 41.22 -14.51 46.77
N PRO A 116 40.10 -14.33 47.49
CA PRO A 116 39.64 -13.03 47.97
C PRO A 116 40.58 -12.35 48.98
N GLU A 117 41.38 -13.14 49.68
CA GLU A 117 42.37 -12.66 50.68
C GLU A 117 43.66 -12.12 50.03
N THR A 118 43.95 -12.52 48.79
CA THR A 118 45.21 -12.23 48.09
C THR A 118 45.00 -11.57 46.73
N GLN A 119 43.77 -11.17 46.43
CA GLN A 119 43.39 -10.51 45.19
C GLN A 119 43.49 -8.99 45.33
N HIS A 120 44.05 -8.33 44.31
CA HIS A 120 44.10 -6.87 44.25
C HIS A 120 42.69 -6.31 44.08
N PRO A 121 42.28 -5.24 44.80
CA PRO A 121 40.93 -4.67 44.73
C PRO A 121 40.50 -4.21 43.32
N ALA A 122 41.45 -4.01 42.40
CA ALA A 122 41.14 -3.69 41.00
C ALA A 122 40.39 -4.80 40.26
N VAL A 123 40.67 -6.07 40.56
CA VAL A 123 40.06 -7.20 39.86
C VAL A 123 38.55 -7.29 40.16
N PRO A 124 38.08 -7.36 41.42
CA PRO A 124 36.66 -7.34 41.72
C PRO A 124 35.99 -6.03 41.31
N ALA A 125 36.68 -4.87 41.39
CA ALA A 125 36.16 -3.60 40.88
C ALA A 125 35.91 -3.64 39.36
N SER A 126 36.80 -4.26 38.59
CA SER A 126 36.64 -4.43 37.14
C SER A 126 35.51 -5.40 36.79
N HIS A 127 35.39 -6.52 37.52
CA HIS A 127 34.27 -7.45 37.33
C HIS A 127 32.93 -6.82 37.70
N GLN A 128 32.89 -6.01 38.78
CA GLN A 128 31.70 -5.27 39.19
C GLN A 128 31.32 -4.20 38.17
N ALA A 129 32.29 -3.57 37.51
CA ALA A 129 32.06 -2.63 36.42
C ALA A 129 31.54 -3.32 35.14
N LEU A 130 32.05 -4.51 34.81
CA LEU A 130 31.68 -5.25 33.59
C LEU A 130 30.32 -5.94 33.70
N ARG A 131 29.94 -6.45 34.87
CA ARG A 131 28.64 -7.13 35.08
C ARG A 131 27.42 -6.33 34.63
N PRO A 132 27.20 -5.06 35.04
CA PRO A 132 26.04 -4.29 34.59
C PRO A 132 26.07 -4.00 33.10
N LEU A 133 27.26 -3.86 32.50
CA LEU A 133 27.39 -3.67 31.04
C LEU A 133 26.96 -4.93 30.29
N ILE A 134 27.40 -6.11 30.72
CA ILE A 134 26.99 -7.39 30.12
C ILE A 134 25.48 -7.60 30.30
N GLU A 135 24.96 -7.37 31.51
CA GLU A 135 23.52 -7.48 31.80
C GLU A 135 22.70 -6.53 30.92
N SER A 136 23.14 -5.27 30.78
CA SER A 136 22.48 -4.31 29.90
C SER A 136 22.54 -4.73 28.43
N ASN A 137 23.64 -5.33 27.98
CA ASN A 137 23.78 -5.80 26.60
C ASN A 137 22.85 -6.99 26.33
N VAL A 138 22.74 -7.93 27.28
CA VAL A 138 21.79 -9.04 27.22
C VAL A 138 20.36 -8.53 27.19
N GLN A 139 20.00 -7.58 28.07
CA GLN A 139 18.69 -6.94 28.08
C GLN A 139 18.38 -6.26 26.73
N LEU A 140 19.32 -5.49 26.19
CA LEU A 140 19.18 -4.88 24.87
C LEU A 140 18.99 -5.93 23.78
N ALA A 141 19.78 -7.00 23.76
CA ALA A 141 19.64 -8.08 22.79
C ALA A 141 18.27 -8.77 22.88
N THR A 142 17.77 -9.03 24.09
CA THR A 142 16.42 -9.60 24.29
C THR A 142 15.32 -8.65 23.81
N SER A 143 15.44 -7.35 24.08
CA SER A 143 14.49 -6.35 23.60
C SER A 143 14.49 -6.21 22.08
N LEU A 144 15.66 -6.30 21.44
CA LEU A 144 15.77 -6.27 19.98
C LEU A 144 15.12 -7.51 19.35
N LEU A 145 15.31 -8.69 19.95
CA LEU A 145 14.67 -9.91 19.50
C LEU A 145 13.14 -9.84 19.63
N GLU A 146 12.63 -9.31 20.75
CA GLU A 146 11.19 -9.09 20.93
C GLU A 146 10.64 -8.13 19.86
N LEU A 147 11.32 -6.99 19.63
CA LEU A 147 10.94 -6.03 18.59
C LEU A 147 10.97 -6.66 17.20
N GLU A 148 11.97 -7.48 16.88
CA GLU A 148 12.07 -8.20 15.61
C GLU A 148 10.89 -9.16 15.42
N THR A 149 10.55 -9.94 16.45
CA THR A 149 9.40 -10.87 16.37
C THR A 149 8.09 -10.11 16.17
N ARG A 150 7.89 -8.99 16.87
CA ARG A 150 6.72 -8.13 16.70
C ARG A 150 6.65 -7.52 15.30
N LEU A 151 7.79 -7.07 14.77
CA LEU A 151 7.87 -6.53 13.41
C LEU A 151 7.51 -7.62 12.38
N ALA A 152 8.03 -8.83 12.54
CA ALA A 152 7.72 -9.96 11.66
C ALA A 152 6.21 -10.28 11.66
N GLN A 153 5.59 -10.35 12.83
CA GLN A 153 4.14 -10.55 12.98
C GLN A 153 3.33 -9.42 12.34
N GLN A 154 3.74 -8.17 12.53
CA GLN A 154 3.08 -7.02 11.91
C GLN A 154 3.19 -7.05 10.38
N ARG A 155 4.34 -7.45 9.83
CA ARG A 155 4.52 -7.62 8.39
C ARG A 155 3.59 -8.69 7.84
N GLU A 156 3.51 -9.85 8.50
CA GLU A 156 2.61 -10.94 8.09
C GLU A 156 1.13 -10.52 8.15
N ALA A 157 0.72 -9.83 9.23
CA ALA A 157 -0.64 -9.31 9.37
C ALA A 157 -0.99 -8.27 8.29
N VAL A 158 -0.06 -7.39 7.93
CA VAL A 158 -0.27 -6.42 6.85
C VAL A 158 -0.30 -7.10 5.48
N GLN A 159 0.56 -8.10 5.25
CA GLN A 159 0.58 -8.86 4.00
C GLN A 159 -0.73 -9.61 3.77
N SER A 160 -1.23 -10.33 4.78
CA SER A 160 -2.52 -11.02 4.69
C SER A 160 -3.69 -10.05 4.48
N ARG A 161 -3.69 -8.91 5.19
CA ARG A 161 -4.70 -7.85 5.00
C ARG A 161 -4.64 -7.24 3.60
N LEU A 162 -3.46 -7.02 3.05
CA LEU A 162 -3.28 -6.47 1.70
C LEU A 162 -3.80 -7.45 0.64
N LEU A 163 -3.51 -8.75 0.79
CA LEU A 163 -4.06 -9.78 -0.09
C LEU A 163 -5.59 -9.83 -0.02
N ALA A 164 -6.16 -9.74 1.18
CA ALA A 164 -7.62 -9.68 1.37
C ALA A 164 -8.24 -8.43 0.71
N LEU A 165 -7.60 -7.26 0.84
CA LEU A 165 -8.05 -6.03 0.17
C LEU A 165 -7.99 -6.16 -1.34
N ARG A 166 -6.92 -6.72 -1.90
CA ARG A 166 -6.83 -6.95 -3.36
C ARG A 166 -7.91 -7.91 -3.87
N ALA A 167 -8.21 -8.96 -3.11
CA ALA A 167 -9.30 -9.87 -3.45
C ALA A 167 -10.67 -9.13 -3.46
N LEU A 168 -10.92 -8.27 -2.46
CA LEU A 168 -12.14 -7.46 -2.39
C LEU A 168 -12.21 -6.44 -3.54
N GLU A 169 -11.11 -5.79 -3.88
CA GLU A 169 -11.03 -4.86 -5.01
C GLU A 169 -11.35 -5.57 -6.34
N GLN A 170 -10.79 -6.76 -6.55
CA GLN A 170 -11.09 -7.56 -7.73
C GLN A 170 -12.57 -7.96 -7.76
N GLN A 171 -13.13 -8.41 -6.63
CA GLN A 171 -14.55 -8.72 -6.52
C GLN A 171 -15.42 -7.50 -6.84
N HIS A 172 -15.06 -6.32 -6.32
CA HIS A 172 -15.78 -5.08 -6.58
C HIS A 172 -15.73 -4.69 -8.06
N ARG A 173 -14.55 -4.79 -8.70
CA ARG A 173 -14.42 -4.55 -10.15
C ARG A 173 -15.28 -5.49 -10.97
N THR A 174 -15.29 -6.78 -10.62
CA THR A 174 -16.17 -7.76 -11.28
C THR A 174 -17.65 -7.40 -11.10
N LYS A 175 -18.05 -6.99 -9.89
CA LYS A 175 -19.43 -6.56 -9.61
C LYS A 175 -19.82 -5.32 -10.41
N LEU A 176 -18.94 -4.32 -10.49
CA LEU A 176 -19.19 -3.15 -11.33
C LEU A 176 -19.35 -3.55 -12.80
N ALA A 177 -18.46 -4.39 -13.32
CA ALA A 177 -18.55 -4.87 -14.70
C ALA A 177 -19.86 -5.64 -14.96
N GLU A 178 -20.28 -6.52 -14.05
CA GLU A 178 -21.58 -7.22 -14.13
C GLU A 178 -22.75 -6.24 -14.15
N THR A 179 -22.72 -5.19 -13.33
CA THR A 179 -23.78 -4.17 -13.30
C THR A 179 -23.77 -3.31 -14.56
N GLU A 180 -22.61 -2.92 -15.06
CA GLU A 180 -22.47 -2.16 -16.30
C GLU A 180 -22.94 -2.98 -17.49
N ASP A 181 -22.62 -4.27 -17.55
CA ASP A 181 -23.10 -5.18 -18.59
C ASP A 181 -24.62 -5.32 -18.54
N ALA A 182 -25.19 -5.55 -17.34
CA ALA A 182 -26.64 -5.61 -17.15
C ALA A 182 -27.36 -4.30 -17.52
N LEU A 183 -26.74 -3.14 -17.26
CA LEU A 183 -27.29 -1.83 -17.58
C LEU A 183 -27.02 -1.39 -19.02
N SER A 184 -26.04 -1.98 -19.71
CA SER A 184 -25.62 -1.58 -21.06
C SER A 184 -26.78 -1.60 -22.05
N GLY A 185 -27.66 -2.61 -21.95
CA GLY A 185 -28.86 -2.75 -22.77
C GLY A 185 -29.98 -1.75 -22.47
N PHE A 186 -29.94 -1.12 -21.29
CA PHE A 186 -30.86 -0.06 -20.88
C PHE A 186 -30.24 1.34 -21.03
N SER A 187 -29.02 1.42 -21.56
CA SER A 187 -28.42 2.72 -21.89
C SER A 187 -29.29 3.47 -22.91
N PRO A 188 -29.32 4.82 -22.86
CA PRO A 188 -30.10 5.61 -23.82
C PRO A 188 -29.79 5.26 -25.28
N MET A 189 -28.52 4.95 -25.58
CA MET A 189 -28.09 4.55 -26.92
C MET A 189 -28.61 3.17 -27.31
N ALA A 190 -28.54 2.17 -26.41
CA ALA A 190 -29.09 0.83 -26.68
C ALA A 190 -30.62 0.85 -26.86
N LEU A 191 -31.33 1.62 -26.03
CA LEU A 191 -32.77 1.82 -26.16
C LEU A 191 -33.14 2.51 -27.46
N TYR A 192 -32.39 3.53 -27.86
CA TYR A 192 -32.57 4.21 -29.14
C TYR A 192 -32.29 3.27 -30.33
N GLN A 193 -31.20 2.50 -30.29
CA GLN A 193 -30.89 1.51 -31.32
C GLN A 193 -32.01 0.48 -31.43
N ARG A 194 -32.50 -0.06 -30.32
CA ARG A 194 -33.64 -0.99 -30.30
C ARG A 194 -34.92 -0.36 -30.86
N LEU A 195 -35.20 0.90 -30.53
CA LEU A 195 -36.35 1.63 -31.08
C LEU A 195 -36.20 1.79 -32.61
N SER A 196 -35.04 2.22 -33.07
CA SER A 196 -34.74 2.39 -34.49
C SER A 196 -34.83 1.07 -35.28
N GLY A 197 -34.30 -0.02 -34.71
CA GLY A 197 -34.44 -1.37 -35.25
C GLY A 197 -35.90 -1.81 -35.32
N SER A 198 -36.68 -1.59 -34.26
CA SER A 198 -38.11 -1.95 -34.24
C SER A 198 -38.96 -1.17 -35.26
N VAL A 199 -38.52 0.04 -35.67
CA VAL A 199 -39.16 0.80 -36.77
C VAL A 199 -38.82 0.13 -38.11
N GLN A 200 -37.56 -0.20 -38.33
CA GLN A 200 -37.11 -0.87 -39.56
C GLN A 200 -37.74 -2.26 -39.71
N GLU A 201 -37.78 -3.05 -38.64
CA GLU A 201 -38.45 -4.36 -38.61
C GLU A 201 -39.94 -4.23 -38.95
N GLN A 202 -40.63 -3.22 -38.41
CA GLN A 202 -42.05 -3.02 -38.72
C GLN A 202 -42.29 -2.65 -40.18
N ASP A 203 -41.41 -1.83 -40.76
CA ASP A 203 -41.48 -1.46 -42.17
C ASP A 203 -41.17 -2.66 -43.07
N GLN A 204 -40.22 -3.52 -42.68
CA GLN A 204 -39.94 -4.78 -43.36
C GLN A 204 -41.09 -5.76 -43.26
N LEU A 205 -41.72 -5.92 -42.09
CA LEU A 205 -42.88 -6.78 -41.89
C LEU A 205 -44.09 -6.33 -42.72
N LEU A 206 -44.30 -5.03 -42.87
CA LEU A 206 -45.35 -4.50 -43.73
C LEU A 206 -45.06 -4.79 -45.21
N ARG A 207 -43.82 -4.58 -45.66
CA ARG A 207 -43.41 -4.92 -47.03
C ARG A 207 -43.53 -6.41 -47.29
N SER A 208 -43.07 -7.27 -46.38
CA SER A 208 -43.20 -8.72 -46.53
C SER A 208 -44.65 -9.18 -46.53
N LEU A 209 -45.53 -8.53 -45.76
CA LEU A 209 -46.96 -8.81 -45.76
C LEU A 209 -47.60 -8.41 -47.10
N GLU A 210 -47.25 -7.22 -47.61
CA GLU A 210 -47.70 -6.73 -48.91
C GLU A 210 -47.20 -7.65 -50.05
N GLU A 211 -45.92 -8.03 -50.04
CA GLU A 211 -45.29 -8.97 -50.98
C GLU A 211 -45.93 -10.36 -50.89
N SER A 212 -46.16 -10.90 -49.68
CA SER A 212 -46.81 -12.20 -49.51
C SER A 212 -48.23 -12.24 -50.07
N TRP A 213 -48.97 -11.12 -49.98
CA TRP A 213 -50.30 -10.99 -50.55
C TRP A 213 -50.28 -10.90 -52.07
N LEU A 214 -49.25 -10.25 -52.64
CA LEU A 214 -49.04 -10.15 -54.08
C LEU A 214 -48.63 -11.49 -54.71
N ASP A 215 -47.82 -12.28 -53.99
CA ASP A 215 -47.27 -13.56 -54.46
C ASP A 215 -48.26 -14.74 -54.39
N GLU A 216 -49.28 -14.69 -53.52
CA GLU A 216 -50.28 -15.77 -53.35
C GLU A 216 -51.19 -16.01 -54.57
N GLY A 217 -51.08 -15.20 -55.63
CA GLY A 217 -51.57 -15.52 -56.98
C GLY A 217 -52.96 -16.18 -57.06
N GLY A 218 -54.03 -15.40 -56.90
CA GLY A 218 -55.41 -15.92 -56.98
C GLY A 218 -56.47 -14.90 -56.58
N VAL A 219 -57.75 -15.30 -56.64
CA VAL A 219 -58.86 -14.50 -56.09
C VAL A 219 -58.99 -14.84 -54.61
N ALA A 220 -58.53 -13.96 -53.74
CA ALA A 220 -58.68 -14.12 -52.29
C ALA A 220 -60.16 -14.10 -51.88
N SER A 221 -60.50 -14.90 -50.87
CA SER A 221 -61.84 -14.85 -50.27
C SER A 221 -62.06 -13.51 -49.55
N GLU A 222 -63.32 -13.09 -49.44
CA GLU A 222 -63.69 -11.85 -48.73
C GLU A 222 -63.16 -11.83 -47.28
N ARG A 223 -63.10 -13.01 -46.64
CA ARG A 223 -62.56 -13.16 -45.28
C ARG A 223 -61.06 -12.88 -45.24
N GLU A 224 -60.28 -13.49 -46.13
CA GLU A 224 -58.82 -13.26 -46.24
C GLU A 224 -58.51 -11.80 -46.54
N LEU A 225 -59.29 -11.16 -47.41
CA LEU A 225 -59.15 -9.74 -47.70
C LEU A 225 -59.41 -8.88 -46.46
N THR A 226 -60.47 -9.16 -45.69
CA THR A 226 -60.76 -8.40 -44.46
C THR A 226 -59.67 -8.57 -43.40
N ASP A 227 -59.13 -9.77 -43.26
CA ASP A 227 -58.05 -10.06 -42.32
C ASP A 227 -56.73 -9.41 -42.73
N PHE A 228 -56.41 -9.41 -44.03
CA PHE A 228 -55.25 -8.71 -44.57
C PHE A 228 -55.35 -7.20 -44.32
N VAL A 229 -56.47 -6.58 -44.70
CA VAL A 229 -56.68 -5.13 -44.50
C VAL A 229 -56.57 -4.77 -43.02
N ARG A 230 -57.11 -5.63 -42.14
CA ARG A 230 -56.97 -5.45 -40.69
C ARG A 230 -55.51 -5.50 -40.25
N ARG A 231 -54.74 -6.53 -40.65
CA ARG A 231 -53.31 -6.68 -40.31
C ARG A 231 -52.46 -5.54 -40.83
N VAL A 232 -52.67 -5.11 -42.07
CA VAL A 232 -51.96 -3.96 -42.66
C VAL A 232 -52.28 -2.66 -41.91
N ARG A 233 -53.55 -2.43 -41.58
CA ARG A 233 -53.97 -1.24 -40.81
C ARG A 233 -53.35 -1.23 -39.42
N GLU A 234 -53.38 -2.36 -38.73
CA GLU A 234 -52.77 -2.52 -37.40
C GLU A 234 -51.25 -2.33 -37.47
N GLY A 235 -50.56 -2.93 -38.44
CA GLY A 235 -49.13 -2.77 -38.65
C GLY A 235 -48.72 -1.34 -39.00
N ARG A 236 -49.48 -0.64 -39.88
CA ARG A 236 -49.24 0.77 -40.22
C ARG A 236 -49.44 1.69 -39.01
N LYS A 237 -50.46 1.41 -38.17
CA LYS A 237 -50.68 2.14 -36.91
C LYS A 237 -49.50 1.97 -35.95
N VAL A 238 -48.99 0.75 -35.77
CA VAL A 238 -47.83 0.47 -34.92
C VAL A 238 -46.56 1.15 -35.48
N GLY A 239 -46.33 1.08 -36.79
CA GLY A 239 -45.21 1.74 -37.45
C GLY A 239 -45.23 3.25 -37.27
N PHE A 240 -46.39 3.88 -37.46
CA PHE A 240 -46.58 5.32 -37.21
C PHE A 240 -46.21 5.71 -35.77
N LEU A 241 -46.75 5.01 -34.77
CA LEU A 241 -46.47 5.29 -33.35
C LEU A 241 -44.99 5.12 -32.98
N ARG A 242 -44.30 4.13 -33.58
CA ARG A 242 -42.86 3.93 -33.35
C ARG A 242 -42.01 5.03 -33.99
N ARG A 243 -42.35 5.49 -35.20
CA ARG A 243 -41.68 6.64 -35.84
C ARG A 243 -41.89 7.92 -35.06
N GLU A 244 -43.11 8.19 -34.63
CA GLU A 244 -43.43 9.37 -33.82
C GLU A 244 -42.69 9.35 -32.46
N ARG A 245 -42.57 8.18 -31.83
CA ARG A 245 -41.75 8.02 -30.60
C ARG A 245 -40.27 8.25 -30.87
N LYS A 246 -39.75 7.83 -32.03
CA LYS A 246 -38.37 8.06 -32.45
C LYS A 246 -38.12 9.54 -32.72
N GLU A 247 -38.99 10.22 -33.46
CA GLU A 247 -38.88 11.67 -33.71
C GLU A 247 -38.89 12.47 -32.41
N ARG A 248 -39.79 12.12 -31.47
CA ARG A 248 -39.76 12.71 -30.13
C ARG A 248 -38.47 12.44 -29.38
N TRP A 249 -37.85 11.28 -29.59
CA TRP A 249 -36.53 10.95 -29.02
C TRP A 249 -35.43 11.82 -29.62
N ASP A 250 -35.42 11.97 -30.94
CA ASP A 250 -34.44 12.79 -31.67
C ASP A 250 -34.53 14.27 -31.28
N GLU A 251 -35.73 14.75 -30.95
CA GLU A 251 -35.98 16.12 -30.44
C GLU A 251 -35.74 16.29 -28.92
N GLY A 252 -35.37 15.21 -28.21
CA GLY A 252 -35.15 15.25 -26.76
C GLY A 252 -36.43 15.38 -25.92
N ARG A 253 -37.61 15.10 -26.50
CA ARG A 253 -38.93 15.11 -25.82
C ARG A 253 -39.28 13.78 -25.16
N VAL A 254 -38.28 12.96 -24.82
CA VAL A 254 -38.46 11.65 -24.18
C VAL A 254 -38.27 11.79 -22.69
N GLY A 255 -39.26 11.32 -21.91
CA GLY A 255 -39.27 11.46 -20.46
C GLY A 255 -40.06 12.69 -20.03
N GLY A 256 -41.38 12.66 -20.23
CA GLY A 256 -42.30 13.59 -19.59
C GLY A 256 -42.46 13.23 -18.11
N TRP A 257 -41.47 13.57 -17.29
CA TRP A 257 -41.64 13.84 -15.87
C TRP A 257 -41.04 15.23 -15.66
N ARG A 258 -41.89 16.26 -15.80
CA ARG A 258 -41.65 17.58 -15.22
C ARG A 258 -42.29 17.60 -13.85
#